data_AF-A0A0C2FSC1-F1
#
_entry.id   AF-A0A0C2FSC1-F1
#
_cell.length_a   1.000
_cell.length_b   1.000
_cell.length_c   1.000
_cell.angle_alpha   90.00
_cell.angle_beta   90.00
_cell.angle_gamma   90.00
#
_symmetry.space_group_name_H-M   'P 1'
#
loop_
_entity.id
_entity.type
_entity.pdbx_description
1 polymer ?
#
loop_
_entity_poly.entity_id
_entity_poly.type
_entity_poly.pdbx_seq_one_letter_code
_entity_poly.pdbx_strand_id
1 'polypeptide(L)'
;IGVIIAGVLWMLMLFVMVSSTADDFFSPSVSSIVAHLKISESIAGVTFMAFGNGAPDIFGSIASVLSSPKPKAGLALGELFGAGIFVTTMVTATIIFVRPFEIDVFSTIRDLIFYLIALGWITFVFLYSTQVYIWEPSAYLVLYLIYIATVIVGHQLHKRKRKKLRENSVKSRRFSTMLSRQGSKLILIANTSV
;
A
#
# COMPACT_ATOMS: atom_id res chain seq x y z
N ILE A 1 -20.70 16.74 -29.80
CA ILE A 1 -20.25 17.66 -28.72
C ILE A 1 -21.18 17.58 -27.50
N GLY A 2 -22.50 17.81 -27.64
CA GLY A 2 -23.43 17.73 -26.50
C GLY A 2 -23.44 16.39 -25.73
N VAL A 3 -23.41 15.25 -26.41
CA VAL A 3 -23.35 13.91 -25.77
C VAL A 3 -22.05 13.72 -24.98
N ILE A 4 -20.92 14.24 -25.47
CA ILE A 4 -19.63 14.14 -24.79
C ILE A 4 -19.65 14.98 -23.51
N ILE A 5 -20.16 16.22 -23.59
CA ILE A 5 -20.29 17.11 -22.42
C ILE A 5 -21.23 16.48 -21.39
N ALA A 6 -22.38 15.94 -21.81
CA ALA A 6 -23.30 15.25 -20.91
C ALA A 6 -22.65 14.01 -20.27
N GLY A 7 -21.87 13.24 -21.04
CA GLY A 7 -21.12 12.09 -20.52
C GLY A 7 -20.08 12.49 -19.47
N VAL A 8 -19.33 13.57 -19.70
CA VAL A 8 -18.34 14.09 -18.74
C VAL A 8 -19.03 14.56 -17.45
N LEU A 9 -20.12 15.32 -17.56
CA LEU A 9 -20.90 15.74 -16.40
C LEU A 9 -21.46 14.55 -15.61
N TRP A 10 -21.93 13.52 -16.31
CA TRP A 10 -22.41 12.29 -15.70
C TRP A 10 -21.29 11.57 -14.93
N MET A 11 -20.10 11.42 -15.51
CA MET A 11 -18.97 10.80 -14.83
C MET A 11 -18.53 11.60 -13.59
N LEU A 12 -18.52 12.93 -13.66
CA LEU A 12 -18.22 13.77 -12.50
C LEU A 12 -19.27 13.60 -11.39
N MET A 13 -20.56 13.55 -11.75
CA MET A 13 -21.63 13.32 -10.78
C MET A 13 -21.48 11.96 -10.09
N LEU A 14 -21.18 10.89 -10.86
CA LEU A 14 -20.93 9.56 -10.30
C LEU A 14 -19.71 9.54 -9.39
N PHE A 15 -18.63 10.22 -9.78
CA PHE A 15 -17.42 10.31 -8.96
C PHE A 15 -17.69 10.99 -7.61
N VAL A 16 -18.43 12.10 -7.60
CA VAL A 16 -18.82 12.80 -6.36
C VAL A 16 -19.71 11.91 -5.50
N MET A 17 -20.70 11.22 -6.08
CA MET A 17 -21.58 10.29 -5.37
C MET A 17 -20.81 9.15 -4.71
N VAL A 18 -19.87 8.53 -5.43
CA VAL A 18 -19.03 7.45 -4.89
C VAL A 18 -18.12 7.99 -3.78
N SER A 19 -17.52 9.17 -3.98
CA SER A 19 -16.66 9.80 -2.97
C SER A 19 -17.43 10.11 -1.68
N SER A 20 -18.59 10.77 -1.77
CA SER A 20 -19.39 11.08 -0.58
C SER A 20 -19.90 9.82 0.10
N THR A 21 -20.28 8.79 -0.67
CA THR A 21 -20.71 7.52 -0.09
C THR A 21 -19.57 6.81 0.64
N ALA A 22 -18.35 6.89 0.11
CA ALA A 22 -17.17 6.32 0.75
C ALA A 22 -16.84 7.03 2.08
N ASP A 23 -16.94 8.36 2.11
CA ASP A 23 -16.64 9.15 3.30
C ASP A 23 -17.72 9.02 4.38
N ASP A 24 -18.99 9.12 4.01
CA ASP A 24 -20.11 9.19 4.96
C ASP A 24 -20.61 7.80 5.43
N PHE A 25 -20.51 6.77 4.58
CA PHE A 25 -21.06 5.45 4.89
C PHE A 25 -19.99 4.37 5.03
N PHE A 26 -19.05 4.28 4.10
CA PHE A 26 -18.07 3.19 4.09
C PHE A 26 -17.05 3.33 5.23
N SER A 27 -16.43 4.50 5.40
CA SER A 27 -15.42 4.74 6.43
C SER A 27 -15.95 4.51 7.86
N PRO A 28 -17.10 5.08 8.29
CA PRO A 28 -17.64 4.84 9.63
C PRO A 28 -18.07 3.39 9.88
N SER A 29 -18.55 2.70 8.82
CA SER A 29 -18.90 1.28 8.91
C SER A 29 -17.68 0.40 9.15
N VAL A 30 -16.58 0.67 8.44
CA VAL A 30 -15.30 -0.03 8.68
C VAL A 30 -14.82 0.25 10.10
N SER A 31 -14.79 1.51 10.57
CA SER A 31 -14.37 1.83 11.94
C SER A 31 -15.23 1.14 13.00
N SER A 32 -16.53 1.03 12.78
CA SER A 32 -17.44 0.30 13.68
C SER A 32 -17.12 -1.20 13.74
N ILE A 33 -16.86 -1.84 12.60
CA ILE A 33 -16.46 -3.25 12.52
C ILE A 33 -15.13 -3.46 13.27
N VAL A 34 -14.18 -2.55 13.11
CA VAL A 34 -12.88 -2.59 13.77
C VAL A 34 -13.01 -2.51 15.28
N ALA A 35 -13.86 -1.61 15.78
CA ALA A 35 -14.14 -1.47 17.20
C ALA A 35 -14.73 -2.76 17.81
N HIS A 36 -15.62 -3.43 17.08
CA HIS A 36 -16.20 -4.71 17.52
C HIS A 36 -15.19 -5.85 17.48
N LEU A 37 -14.36 -5.93 16.43
CA LEU A 37 -13.35 -6.97 16.27
C LEU A 37 -12.08 -6.75 17.10
N LYS A 38 -11.93 -5.58 17.75
CA LYS A 38 -10.73 -5.17 18.52
C LYS A 38 -9.43 -5.24 17.70
N ILE A 39 -9.51 -4.97 16.40
CA ILE A 39 -8.35 -4.90 15.49
C ILE A 39 -7.89 -3.44 15.42
N SER A 40 -6.66 -3.17 14.97
CA SER A 40 -6.23 -1.79 14.72
C SER A 40 -6.85 -1.24 13.44
N GLU A 41 -7.24 0.04 13.46
CA GLU A 41 -7.78 0.75 12.29
C GLU A 41 -6.81 0.70 11.09
N SER A 42 -5.50 0.68 11.33
CA SER A 42 -4.51 0.55 10.27
C SER A 42 -4.60 -0.79 9.53
N ILE A 43 -4.80 -1.91 10.23
CA ILE A 43 -4.93 -3.23 9.59
C ILE A 43 -6.25 -3.30 8.81
N ALA A 44 -7.29 -2.69 9.34
CA ALA A 44 -8.59 -2.62 8.72
C ALA A 44 -8.60 -1.77 7.46
N GLY A 45 -7.95 -0.60 7.48
CA GLY A 45 -7.73 0.20 6.28
C GLY A 45 -7.01 -0.61 5.21
N VAL A 46 -5.91 -1.28 5.56
CA VAL A 46 -5.13 -2.07 4.61
C VAL A 46 -5.90 -3.28 4.06
N THR A 47 -6.86 -3.83 4.81
CA THR A 47 -7.59 -5.06 4.42
C THR A 47 -8.98 -4.75 3.87
N PHE A 48 -9.86 -4.15 4.66
CA PHE A 48 -11.24 -3.88 4.28
C PHE A 48 -11.36 -2.83 3.18
N MET A 49 -10.51 -1.78 3.16
CA MET A 49 -10.54 -0.85 2.02
C MET A 49 -10.02 -1.50 0.74
N ALA A 50 -8.99 -2.36 0.85
CA ALA A 50 -8.50 -3.13 -0.30
C ALA A 50 -9.57 -4.08 -0.85
N PHE A 51 -10.30 -4.80 0.01
CA PHE A 51 -11.43 -5.64 -0.40
C PHE A 51 -12.60 -4.82 -0.95
N GLY A 52 -12.94 -3.69 -0.31
CA GLY A 52 -14.03 -2.82 -0.74
C GLY A 52 -13.82 -2.29 -2.17
N ASN A 53 -12.57 -1.96 -2.51
CA ASN A 53 -12.21 -1.53 -3.86
C ASN A 53 -12.17 -2.71 -4.85
N GLY A 54 -11.50 -3.81 -4.50
CA GLY A 54 -11.26 -4.91 -5.47
C GLY A 54 -12.43 -5.87 -5.68
N ALA A 55 -13.39 -5.95 -4.76
CA ALA A 55 -14.55 -6.81 -4.89
C ALA A 55 -15.41 -6.51 -6.12
N PRO A 56 -15.89 -5.26 -6.36
CA PRO A 56 -16.68 -4.94 -7.54
C PRO A 56 -15.93 -5.24 -8.85
N ASP A 57 -14.61 -5.00 -8.90
CA ASP A 57 -13.79 -5.25 -10.09
C ASP A 57 -13.73 -6.75 -10.44
N ILE A 58 -13.59 -7.61 -9.42
CA ILE A 58 -13.60 -9.07 -9.58
C ILE A 58 -14.99 -9.53 -10.04
N PHE A 59 -16.06 -9.06 -9.40
CA PHE A 59 -17.42 -9.43 -9.79
C PHE A 59 -17.78 -8.96 -11.19
N GLY A 60 -17.36 -7.74 -11.58
CA GLY A 60 -17.52 -7.21 -12.93
C GLY A 60 -16.77 -8.03 -13.97
N SER A 61 -15.54 -8.45 -13.65
CA SER A 61 -14.73 -9.31 -14.52
C SER A 61 -15.38 -10.69 -14.71
N ILE A 62 -15.86 -11.32 -13.62
CA ILE A 62 -16.56 -12.60 -13.69
C ILE A 62 -17.87 -12.46 -14.48
N ALA A 63 -18.66 -11.42 -14.21
CA ALA A 63 -19.92 -11.17 -14.92
C ALA A 63 -19.68 -10.95 -16.43
N SER A 64 -18.60 -10.25 -16.80
CA SER A 64 -18.18 -10.05 -18.20
C SER A 64 -17.85 -11.38 -18.88
N VAL A 65 -17.13 -12.27 -18.19
CA VAL A 65 -16.81 -13.61 -18.71
C VAL A 65 -18.05 -14.49 -18.85
N LEU A 66 -18.98 -14.43 -17.90
CA LEU A 66 -20.19 -15.25 -17.91
C LEU A 66 -21.25 -14.74 -18.90
N SER A 67 -21.32 -13.43 -19.13
CA SER A 67 -22.40 -12.82 -19.92
C SER A 67 -22.06 -12.58 -21.39
N SER A 68 -20.77 -12.53 -21.76
CA SER A 68 -20.35 -12.23 -23.14
C SER A 68 -19.61 -13.41 -23.80
N PRO A 69 -19.97 -13.77 -25.05
CA PRO A 69 -19.27 -14.80 -25.83
C PRO A 69 -17.79 -14.47 -26.12
N LYS A 70 -17.42 -13.20 -26.04
CA LYS A 70 -16.05 -12.70 -26.19
C LYS A 70 -15.69 -11.86 -24.95
N PRO A 71 -15.09 -12.46 -23.91
CA PRO A 71 -14.68 -11.73 -22.72
C PRO A 71 -13.68 -10.63 -23.10
N LYS A 72 -13.93 -9.41 -22.61
CA LYS A 72 -13.10 -8.23 -22.89
C LYS A 72 -11.92 -8.15 -21.93
N ALA A 73 -11.05 -9.17 -21.97
CA ALA A 73 -9.88 -9.26 -21.09
C ALA A 73 -8.98 -8.00 -21.17
N GLY A 74 -8.81 -7.43 -22.37
CA GLY A 74 -8.03 -6.19 -22.54
C GLY A 74 -8.59 -4.97 -21.81
N LEU A 75 -9.91 -4.88 -21.61
CA LEU A 75 -10.51 -3.78 -20.82
C LEU A 75 -10.24 -3.96 -19.33
N ALA A 76 -10.40 -5.18 -18.81
CA ALA A 76 -10.11 -5.49 -17.41
C ALA A 76 -8.63 -5.23 -17.08
N LEU A 77 -7.72 -5.60 -18.00
CA LEU A 77 -6.30 -5.28 -17.86
C LEU A 77 -6.04 -3.77 -17.86
N GLY A 78 -6.64 -3.03 -18.80
CA GLY A 78 -6.52 -1.57 -18.86
C GLY A 78 -6.99 -0.87 -17.58
N GLU A 79 -8.07 -1.35 -16.98
CA GLU A 79 -8.58 -0.88 -15.69
C GLU A 79 -7.59 -1.14 -14.55
N LEU A 80 -7.10 -2.39 -14.40
CA LEU A 80 -6.09 -2.75 -13.40
C LEU A 80 -4.84 -1.88 -13.52
N PHE A 81 -4.35 -1.64 -14.74
CA PHE A 81 -3.18 -0.80 -14.96
C PHE A 81 -3.43 0.66 -14.63
N GLY A 82 -4.55 1.20 -15.12
CA GLY A 82 -4.94 2.58 -14.88
C GLY A 82 -5.11 2.86 -13.38
N ALA A 83 -5.82 1.98 -12.66
CA ALA A 83 -6.04 2.10 -11.23
C ALA A 83 -4.72 2.05 -10.44
N GLY A 84 -3.84 1.08 -10.73
CA GLY A 84 -2.55 0.97 -10.06
C GLY A 84 -1.65 2.19 -10.25
N ILE A 85 -1.54 2.68 -11.49
CA ILE A 85 -0.74 3.88 -11.80
C ILE A 85 -1.37 5.12 -11.17
N PHE A 86 -2.69 5.28 -11.24
CA PHE A 86 -3.40 6.41 -10.65
C PHE A 86 -3.20 6.48 -9.12
N VAL A 87 -3.32 5.35 -8.42
CA VAL A 87 -3.14 5.30 -6.96
C VAL A 87 -1.68 5.57 -6.56
N THR A 88 -0.72 4.95 -7.24
CA THR A 88 0.71 5.11 -6.92
C THR A 88 1.25 6.50 -7.26
N THR A 89 0.70 7.17 -8.27
CA THR A 89 1.16 8.50 -8.69
C THR A 89 0.30 9.61 -8.09
N MET A 90 -0.95 9.75 -8.53
CA MET A 90 -1.82 10.87 -8.17
C MET A 90 -2.28 10.83 -6.72
N VAL A 91 -2.75 9.68 -6.23
CA VAL A 91 -3.24 9.59 -4.84
C VAL A 91 -2.07 9.78 -3.87
N THR A 92 -0.96 9.08 -4.10
CA THR A 92 0.24 9.19 -3.26
C THR A 92 0.80 10.62 -3.27
N ALA A 93 0.91 11.27 -4.44
CA ALA A 93 1.35 12.66 -4.53
C ALA A 93 0.45 13.60 -3.72
N THR A 94 -0.88 13.48 -3.87
CA THR A 94 -1.85 14.30 -3.13
C THR A 94 -1.70 14.11 -1.61
N ILE A 95 -1.52 12.87 -1.13
CA ILE A 95 -1.33 12.62 0.31
C ILE A 95 -0.06 13.29 0.83
N ILE A 96 1.06 13.20 0.10
CA ILE A 96 2.33 13.87 0.48
C ILE A 96 2.15 15.38 0.54
N PHE A 97 1.45 15.97 -0.43
CA PHE A 97 1.18 17.42 -0.47
C PHE A 97 0.34 17.88 0.72
N VAL A 98 -0.68 17.11 1.11
CA VAL A 98 -1.58 17.47 2.21
C VAL A 98 -0.94 17.21 3.59
N ARG A 99 -0.24 16.09 3.75
CA ARG A 99 0.43 15.67 4.98
C ARG A 99 1.79 15.11 4.62
N PRO A 100 2.89 15.86 4.74
CA PRO A 100 4.21 15.33 4.43
C PRO A 100 4.54 14.18 5.38
N PHE A 101 4.73 12.99 4.82
CA PHE A 101 5.15 11.78 5.54
C PHE A 101 6.39 11.19 4.85
N GLU A 102 7.29 10.59 5.63
CA GLU A 102 8.46 9.91 5.09
C GLU A 102 8.03 8.58 4.45
N ILE A 103 8.17 8.49 3.13
CA ILE A 103 7.91 7.25 2.38
C ILE A 103 9.11 6.33 2.49
N ASP A 104 8.86 5.05 2.78
CA ASP A 104 9.89 4.02 2.67
C ASP A 104 10.13 3.68 1.20
N VAL A 105 11.12 4.35 0.60
CA VAL A 105 11.50 4.21 -0.81
C VAL A 105 11.84 2.75 -1.15
N PHE A 106 12.42 2.00 -0.21
CA PHE A 106 12.74 0.58 -0.44
C PHE A 106 11.49 -0.28 -0.55
N SER A 107 10.49 -0.07 0.32
CA SER A 107 9.22 -0.78 0.21
C SER A 107 8.50 -0.42 -1.09
N THR A 108 8.49 0.86 -1.44
CA THR A 108 7.81 1.36 -2.65
C THR A 108 8.45 0.79 -3.92
N ILE A 109 9.79 0.78 -4.02
CA ILE A 109 10.50 0.20 -5.15
C ILE A 109 10.27 -1.31 -5.24
N ARG A 110 10.30 -2.03 -4.11
CA ARG A 110 9.96 -3.46 -4.08
C ARG A 110 8.58 -3.70 -4.68
N ASP A 111 7.57 -2.97 -4.21
CA ASP A 111 6.19 -3.14 -4.64
C ASP A 111 6.04 -2.82 -6.14
N LEU A 112 6.72 -1.77 -6.63
CA LEU A 112 6.78 -1.43 -8.05
C LEU A 112 7.48 -2.51 -8.89
N ILE A 113 8.58 -3.10 -8.42
CA ILE A 113 9.29 -4.17 -9.15
C ILE A 113 8.38 -5.40 -9.29
N PHE A 114 7.72 -5.84 -8.22
CA PHE A 114 6.79 -6.97 -8.30
C PHE A 114 5.61 -6.68 -9.22
N TYR A 115 5.10 -5.44 -9.21
CA TYR A 115 4.07 -4.99 -10.13
C TYR A 115 4.53 -5.05 -11.60
N LEU A 116 5.75 -4.57 -11.89
CA LEU A 116 6.35 -4.64 -13.23
C LEU A 116 6.63 -6.09 -13.67
N ILE A 117 7.03 -6.98 -12.77
CA ILE A 117 7.20 -8.41 -13.06
C ILE A 117 5.86 -9.04 -13.43
N ALA A 118 4.80 -8.79 -12.65
CA ALA A 118 3.46 -9.28 -12.94
C ALA A 118 2.95 -8.79 -14.31
N LEU A 119 3.25 -7.53 -14.64
CA LEU A 119 2.93 -6.92 -15.93
C LEU A 119 3.75 -7.48 -17.09
N GLY A 120 5.05 -7.68 -16.89
CA GLY A 120 5.92 -8.33 -17.87
C GLY A 120 5.44 -9.75 -18.16
N TRP A 121 5.05 -10.49 -17.12
CA TRP A 121 4.49 -11.84 -17.25
C TRP A 121 3.18 -11.83 -18.06
N ILE A 122 2.26 -10.89 -17.81
CA ILE A 122 0.99 -10.87 -18.53
C ILE A 122 1.20 -10.57 -20.00
N THR A 123 2.07 -9.61 -20.27
CA THR A 123 2.42 -9.20 -21.62
C THR A 123 3.07 -10.34 -22.37
N PHE A 124 3.98 -11.07 -21.71
CA PHE A 124 4.61 -12.27 -22.27
C PHE A 124 3.58 -13.36 -22.61
N VAL A 125 2.67 -13.68 -21.69
CA VAL A 125 1.61 -14.68 -21.94
C VAL A 125 0.72 -14.24 -23.12
N PHE A 126 0.31 -12.96 -23.16
CA PHE A 126 -0.53 -12.44 -24.25
C PHE A 126 0.16 -12.41 -25.62
N LEU A 127 1.48 -12.20 -25.68
CA LEU A 127 2.22 -12.14 -26.94
C LEU A 127 2.52 -13.54 -27.51
N TYR A 128 2.81 -14.52 -26.65
CA TYR A 128 3.27 -15.84 -27.07
C TYR A 128 2.18 -16.91 -27.05
N SER A 129 1.14 -16.74 -26.23
CA SER A 129 0.07 -17.72 -26.03
C SER A 129 -1.22 -17.24 -26.68
N THR A 130 -1.73 -17.98 -27.66
CA THR A 130 -3.04 -17.73 -28.29
C THR A 130 -4.20 -18.35 -27.49
N GLN A 131 -3.90 -19.16 -26.48
CA GLN A 131 -4.86 -19.83 -25.61
C GLN A 131 -4.40 -19.73 -24.16
N VAL A 132 -5.34 -19.52 -23.23
CA VAL A 132 -5.01 -19.38 -21.80
C VAL A 132 -5.06 -20.74 -21.12
N TYR A 133 -3.94 -21.18 -20.56
CA TYR A 133 -3.83 -22.46 -19.85
C TYR A 133 -3.86 -22.24 -18.33
N ILE A 134 -4.37 -23.22 -17.56
CA ILE A 134 -4.53 -23.12 -16.09
C ILE A 134 -3.23 -22.81 -15.34
N TRP A 135 -2.08 -23.19 -15.89
CA TRP A 135 -0.79 -22.90 -15.26
C TRP A 135 -0.43 -21.40 -15.27
N GLU A 136 -0.96 -20.62 -16.22
CA GLU A 136 -0.70 -19.18 -16.36
C GLU A 136 -1.32 -18.35 -15.20
N PRO A 137 -2.62 -18.48 -14.85
CA PRO A 137 -3.17 -17.87 -13.64
C PRO A 137 -2.60 -18.48 -12.35
N SER A 138 -2.20 -19.76 -12.37
CA SER A 138 -1.55 -20.38 -11.20
C SER A 138 -0.18 -19.75 -10.92
N ALA A 139 0.57 -19.35 -11.95
CA ALA A 139 1.83 -18.64 -11.80
C ALA A 139 1.66 -17.28 -11.09
N TYR A 140 0.54 -16.58 -11.31
CA TYR A 140 0.20 -15.36 -10.57
C TYR A 140 -0.02 -15.60 -9.09
N LEU A 141 -0.66 -16.72 -8.73
CA LEU A 141 -0.86 -17.09 -7.33
C LEU A 141 0.48 -17.31 -6.63
N VAL A 142 1.41 -18.02 -7.30
CA VAL A 142 2.77 -18.24 -6.79
C VAL A 142 3.54 -16.93 -6.67
N LEU A 143 3.48 -16.06 -7.68
CA LEU A 143 4.11 -14.74 -7.64
C LEU A 143 3.58 -13.90 -6.47
N TYR A 144 2.28 -13.94 -6.21
CA TYR A 144 1.64 -13.25 -5.09
C TYR A 144 2.12 -13.79 -3.73
N LEU A 145 2.26 -15.11 -3.59
CA LEU A 145 2.83 -15.71 -2.37
C LEU A 145 4.29 -15.30 -2.15
N ILE A 146 5.10 -15.27 -3.21
CA ILE A 146 6.51 -14.80 -3.15
C ILE A 146 6.56 -13.32 -2.75
N TYR A 147 5.67 -12.50 -3.31
CA TYR A 147 5.53 -11.09 -2.94
C TYR A 147 5.23 -10.96 -1.44
N ILE A 148 4.19 -11.62 -0.93
CA ILE A 148 3.83 -11.61 0.50
C ILE A 148 5.02 -12.02 1.37
N ALA A 149 5.70 -13.11 1.02
CA ALA A 149 6.87 -13.58 1.77
C ALA A 149 7.96 -12.49 1.82
N THR A 150 8.24 -11.84 0.69
CA THR A 150 9.21 -10.75 0.60
C THR A 150 8.79 -9.53 1.42
N VAL A 151 7.50 -9.19 1.43
CA VAL A 151 6.95 -8.11 2.27
C VAL A 151 7.13 -8.43 3.75
N ILE A 152 6.77 -9.65 4.17
CA ILE A 152 6.88 -10.07 5.57
C ILE A 152 8.34 -10.06 6.03
N VAL A 153 9.25 -10.63 5.24
CA VAL A 153 10.69 -10.65 5.56
C VAL A 153 11.22 -9.21 5.64
N GLY A 154 10.88 -8.36 4.67
CA GLY A 154 11.24 -6.94 4.69
C GLY A 154 10.74 -6.24 5.95
N HIS A 155 9.46 -6.38 6.28
CA HIS A 155 8.86 -5.77 7.48
C HIS A 155 9.55 -6.23 8.77
N GLN A 156 9.87 -7.53 8.89
CA GLN A 156 10.60 -8.06 10.04
C GLN A 156 12.02 -7.48 10.15
N LEU A 157 12.74 -7.35 9.04
CA LEU A 157 14.09 -6.77 9.01
C LEU A 157 14.08 -5.29 9.41
N HIS A 158 13.15 -4.50 8.87
CA HIS A 158 12.98 -3.08 9.25
C HIS A 158 12.67 -2.92 10.74
N LYS A 159 11.78 -3.76 11.29
CA LYS A 159 11.47 -3.75 12.74
C LYS A 159 12.69 -4.08 13.60
N ARG A 160 13.49 -5.08 13.21
CA ARG A 160 14.74 -5.46 13.90
C ARG A 160 15.79 -4.35 13.84
N LYS A 161 15.96 -3.70 12.68
CA LYS A 161 16.92 -2.60 12.48
C LYS A 161 16.55 -1.39 13.34
N ARG A 162 15.28 -0.99 13.37
CA ARG A 162 14.79 0.10 14.24
C ARG A 162 14.99 -0.21 15.73
N LYS A 163 14.77 -1.46 16.16
CA LYS A 163 15.02 -1.87 17.56
C LYS A 163 16.49 -1.74 17.94
N LYS A 164 17.41 -2.27 17.11
CA LYS A 164 18.87 -2.16 17.34
C LYS A 164 19.36 -0.71 17.37
N LEU A 165 18.89 0.14 16.45
CA LEU A 165 19.23 1.57 16.41
C LEU A 165 18.81 2.28 17.71
N ARG A 166 17.60 1.98 18.21
CA ARG A 166 17.07 2.54 19.45
C ARG A 166 17.82 2.05 20.69
N GLU A 167 18.24 0.78 20.71
CA GLU A 167 19.09 0.25 21.78
C GLU A 167 20.48 0.92 21.81
N ASN A 168 21.10 1.09 20.63
CA ASN A 168 22.39 1.78 20.51
C ASN A 168 22.32 3.26 20.89
N SER A 169 21.25 3.97 20.52
CA SER A 169 21.08 5.38 20.88
C SER A 169 20.86 5.58 22.39
N VAL A 170 20.12 4.68 23.04
CA VAL A 170 19.95 4.66 24.51
C VAL A 170 21.28 4.36 25.22
N LYS A 171 22.06 3.40 24.71
CA LYS A 171 23.38 3.06 25.27
C LYS A 171 24.37 4.22 25.16
N SER A 172 24.40 4.89 23.99
CA SER A 172 25.21 6.08 23.75
C SER A 172 24.82 7.26 24.66
N ARG A 173 23.50 7.55 24.80
CA ARG A 173 23.01 8.58 25.73
C ARG A 173 23.42 8.31 27.18
N ARG A 174 23.24 7.07 27.67
CA ARG A 174 23.65 6.69 29.04
C ARG A 174 25.15 6.87 29.27
N PHE A 175 25.98 6.48 28.30
CA PHE A 175 27.44 6.65 28.39
C PHE A 175 27.84 8.14 28.47
N SER A 176 27.23 8.99 27.64
CA SER A 176 27.42 10.44 27.70
C SER A 176 26.98 11.06 29.04
N THR A 177 25.86 10.60 29.63
CA THR A 177 25.41 11.07 30.95
C THR A 177 26.34 10.63 32.09
N MET A 178 26.97 9.46 31.97
CA MET A 178 27.96 9.00 32.95
C MET A 178 29.23 9.84 32.91
N LEU A 179 29.73 10.16 31.71
CA LEU A 179 30.89 11.04 31.53
C LEU A 179 30.63 12.46 32.06
N SER A 180 29.45 13.03 31.79
CA SER A 180 29.13 14.37 32.31
C SER A 180 29.08 14.40 33.84
N ARG A 181 28.50 13.37 34.48
CA ARG A 181 28.45 13.25 35.95
C ARG A 181 29.84 13.06 36.56
N GLN A 182 30.73 12.31 35.92
CA GLN A 182 32.11 12.18 36.39
C GLN A 182 32.87 13.49 36.27
N GLY A 183 32.76 14.18 35.12
CA GLY A 183 33.35 15.50 34.91
C GLY A 183 32.87 16.52 35.95
N SER A 184 31.56 16.58 36.21
CA SER A 184 31.00 17.48 37.24
C SER A 184 31.50 17.14 38.64
N LYS A 185 31.65 15.85 39.00
CA LYS A 185 32.21 15.44 40.30
C LYS A 185 33.68 15.84 40.44
N LEU A 186 34.49 15.66 39.39
CA LEU A 186 35.90 16.06 39.38
C LEU A 186 36.07 17.56 39.56
N ILE A 187 35.25 18.37 38.89
CA ILE A 187 35.26 19.83 39.03
C ILE A 187 34.86 20.25 40.46
N LEU A 188 33.85 19.58 41.05
CA LEU A 188 33.39 19.87 42.42
C LEU A 188 34.48 19.58 43.46
N ILE A 189 35.20 18.47 43.30
CA ILE A 189 36.33 18.09 44.17
C ILE A 189 37.48 19.10 44.02
N ALA A 190 37.81 19.51 42.78
CA ALA A 190 38.85 20.50 42.54
C ALA A 190 38.53 21.87 43.18
N ASN A 191 37.26 22.28 43.17
CA ASN A 191 36.84 23.58 43.69
C ASN A 191 36.61 23.62 45.21
N THR A 192 36.58 22.46 45.88
CA THR A 192 36.51 22.35 47.35
C THR A 192 37.88 22.12 48.00
N SER A 193 38.93 21.98 47.18
CA SER A 193 40.32 21.76 47.61
C SER A 193 41.18 23.03 47.61
N VAL A 194 40.55 24.20 47.43
CA VAL A 194 41.15 25.55 47.48
C VAL A 194 40.45 26.32 48.60
#